data_AF-A0A812ZFU4-F1
#
_entry.id   AF-A0A812ZFU4-F1
#
_cell.length_a   1.000
_cell.length_b   1.000
_cell.length_c   1.000
_cell.angle_alpha   90.00
_cell.angle_beta   90.00
_cell.angle_gamma   90.00
#
_symmetry.space_group_name_H-M   'P 1'
#
loop_
_entity.id
_entity.type
_entity.pdbx_description
1 polymer ?
#
loop_
_entity_poly.entity_id
_entity_poly.type
_entity_poly.pdbx_seq_one_letter_code
_entity_poly.pdbx_strand_id
1 'polypeptide(L)'
;ERLTDLEKDEEDGKDGKKENEEDPEDEEARKLKEKEEEEEKNRLPPNERIKKLRMDVHDNTVRLWERAKKSRDEIVGDKALKSNAQPALNILRLFVDRFVANEIKTLRHDDTRGAEAKLRKFLKQGAEILSVAALADVQATLSTLAMHFNYRLIARSGSPDIKNKCAALLEAVGEVPQLAEQFVQQMEADLADQKDRDRRRKERMAAEQREREARGDFSGDAGSKDTKQEAKQEAKQEPKDQKDQKKEANGGYPETKAPEATKKPDPFADFDFAETKKPQATAAKAAPKSEAVVAKKEDDRGAIQAAVKQKRTSWDAAFDHPYAGALKSNGTGIYCRPCQRWIVTYEYNTEVFCTHVERVHPKPPPGWSV
;
A
#
# COMPACT_ATOMS: atom_id res chain seq x y z
N GLU A 1 -4.06 60.68 -16.54
CA GLU A 1 -4.96 60.15 -17.59
C GLU A 1 -5.15 58.65 -17.37
N ARG A 2 -6.41 58.21 -17.42
CA ARG A 2 -6.95 56.84 -17.64
C ARG A 2 -6.47 55.71 -16.71
N LEU A 3 -7.33 55.21 -15.79
CA LEU A 3 -8.39 54.17 -16.00
C LEU A 3 -7.74 52.83 -16.38
N THR A 4 -7.94 51.66 -15.78
CA THR A 4 -8.80 51.03 -14.74
C THR A 4 -8.37 49.54 -14.81
N ASP A 5 -8.38 48.65 -13.81
CA ASP A 5 -9.52 48.00 -13.14
C ASP A 5 -9.06 46.57 -12.73
N LEU A 6 -9.68 46.02 -11.69
CA LEU A 6 -9.79 44.59 -11.32
C LEU A 6 -8.70 43.97 -10.42
N GLU A 7 -8.70 44.42 -9.17
CA GLU A 7 -8.55 43.56 -7.99
C GLU A 7 -9.95 43.11 -7.53
N LYS A 8 -10.28 41.82 -7.63
CA LYS A 8 -11.24 41.12 -6.77
C LYS A 8 -11.34 39.65 -7.16
N ASP A 9 -11.02 38.76 -6.21
CA ASP A 9 -12.00 37.83 -5.61
C ASP A 9 -11.26 36.67 -4.91
N GLU A 10 -11.25 36.77 -3.58
CA GLU A 10 -11.14 35.65 -2.66
C GLU A 10 -12.47 34.87 -2.75
N GLU A 11 -12.44 33.60 -3.14
CA GLU A 11 -13.56 32.69 -2.90
C GLU A 11 -13.12 31.51 -2.04
N ASP A 12 -13.65 31.55 -0.81
CA ASP A 12 -13.73 30.48 0.16
C ASP A 12 -14.26 29.18 -0.45
N GLY A 13 -13.44 28.13 -0.37
CA GLY A 13 -13.84 26.74 -0.63
C GLY A 13 -14.83 26.25 0.41
N LYS A 14 -16.11 26.54 0.19
CA LYS A 14 -17.24 26.01 0.95
C LYS A 14 -17.45 24.56 0.55
N ASP A 15 -17.12 23.63 1.45
CA ASP A 15 -17.48 22.21 1.39
C ASP A 15 -19.00 22.05 1.28
N GLY A 16 -19.48 22.06 0.03
CA GLY A 16 -20.83 21.72 -0.34
C GLY A 16 -21.02 20.21 -0.23
N LYS A 17 -21.44 19.77 0.96
CA LYS A 17 -22.14 18.50 1.16
C LYS A 17 -23.38 18.50 0.25
N LYS A 18 -23.22 18.03 -0.99
CA LYS A 18 -24.33 17.68 -1.88
C LYS A 18 -25.05 16.51 -1.24
N GLU A 19 -26.04 16.81 -0.43
CA GLU A 19 -27.10 15.87 -0.12
C GLU A 19 -27.76 15.52 -1.46
N ASN A 20 -27.56 14.27 -1.85
CA ASN A 20 -28.18 13.68 -3.02
C ASN A 20 -29.67 13.57 -2.66
N GLU A 21 -30.43 14.64 -2.92
CA GLU A 21 -31.90 14.58 -3.01
C GLU A 21 -32.20 13.65 -4.19
N GLU A 22 -32.28 12.35 -3.89
CA GLU A 22 -32.88 11.36 -4.78
C GLU A 22 -34.34 11.78 -4.95
N ASP A 23 -34.65 12.20 -6.18
CA ASP A 23 -35.97 12.64 -6.60
C ASP A 23 -37.01 11.56 -6.23
N PRO A 24 -38.02 11.86 -5.39
CA PRO A 24 -38.99 10.87 -4.93
C PRO A 24 -39.77 10.19 -6.06
N GLU A 25 -39.79 10.80 -7.26
CA GLU A 25 -40.37 10.19 -8.47
C GLU A 25 -39.55 8.98 -8.99
N ASP A 26 -38.23 8.93 -8.79
CA ASP A 26 -37.39 7.80 -9.24
C ASP A 26 -37.51 6.57 -8.31
N GLU A 27 -37.80 6.80 -7.02
CA GLU A 27 -38.02 5.71 -6.05
C GLU A 27 -39.39 5.02 -6.29
N GLU A 28 -40.43 5.78 -6.60
CA GLU A 28 -41.75 5.24 -6.94
C GLU A 28 -41.73 4.47 -8.26
N ALA A 29 -41.03 4.99 -9.27
CA ALA A 29 -40.84 4.32 -10.55
C ALA A 29 -40.10 2.98 -10.41
N ARG A 30 -39.10 2.89 -9.54
CA ARG A 30 -38.41 1.63 -9.23
C ARG A 30 -39.33 0.62 -8.55
N LYS A 31 -40.11 1.04 -7.55
CA LYS A 31 -41.03 0.16 -6.81
C LYS A 31 -42.14 -0.40 -7.72
N LEU A 32 -42.65 0.39 -8.65
CA LEU A 32 -43.62 -0.06 -9.65
C LEU A 32 -43.03 -1.13 -10.58
N LYS A 33 -41.80 -0.90 -11.05
CA LYS A 33 -41.09 -1.84 -11.94
C LYS A 33 -40.76 -3.16 -11.24
N GLU A 34 -40.39 -3.09 -9.96
CA GLU A 34 -40.07 -4.27 -9.14
C GLU A 34 -41.32 -5.13 -8.87
N LYS A 35 -42.47 -4.50 -8.60
CA LYS A 35 -43.77 -5.18 -8.47
C LYS A 35 -44.22 -5.84 -9.77
N GLU A 36 -44.04 -5.16 -10.91
CA GLU A 36 -44.44 -5.69 -12.21
C GLU A 36 -43.58 -6.92 -12.59
N GLU A 37 -42.26 -6.87 -12.34
CA GLU A 37 -41.38 -8.04 -12.52
C GLU A 37 -41.72 -9.21 -11.59
N GLU A 38 -42.19 -8.93 -10.36
CA GLU A 38 -42.55 -9.95 -9.38
C GLU A 38 -43.89 -10.63 -9.73
N GLU A 39 -44.88 -9.86 -10.19
CA GLU A 39 -46.14 -10.41 -10.72
C GLU A 39 -45.90 -11.24 -11.99
N GLU A 40 -45.02 -10.79 -12.90
CA GLU A 40 -44.67 -11.53 -14.10
C GLU A 40 -43.95 -12.86 -13.79
N LYS A 41 -43.03 -12.85 -12.81
CA LYS A 41 -42.40 -14.08 -12.28
C LYS A 41 -43.44 -15.05 -11.69
N ASN A 42 -44.53 -14.53 -11.14
CA ASN A 42 -45.60 -15.32 -10.54
C ASN A 42 -46.67 -15.83 -11.52
N ARG A 43 -46.65 -15.43 -12.80
CA ARG A 43 -47.59 -15.93 -13.82
C ARG A 43 -47.18 -17.26 -14.47
N LEU A 44 -45.91 -17.64 -14.37
CA LEU A 44 -45.42 -18.87 -15.00
C LEU A 44 -45.88 -20.14 -14.27
N PRO A 45 -46.05 -21.29 -14.96
CA PRO A 45 -46.22 -22.59 -14.32
C PRO A 45 -45.07 -22.90 -13.33
N PRO A 46 -45.33 -23.64 -12.23
CA PRO A 46 -44.31 -23.91 -11.21
C PRO A 46 -43.00 -24.51 -11.75
N ASN A 47 -43.09 -25.40 -12.74
CA ASN A 47 -41.90 -26.00 -13.37
C ASN A 47 -41.06 -24.99 -14.16
N GLU A 48 -41.70 -24.02 -14.81
CA GLU A 48 -41.00 -22.98 -15.56
C GLU A 48 -40.35 -21.96 -14.62
N ARG A 49 -40.98 -21.65 -13.47
CA ARG A 49 -40.36 -20.83 -12.42
C ARG A 49 -39.09 -21.47 -11.87
N ILE A 50 -39.13 -22.77 -11.56
CA ILE A 50 -37.95 -23.50 -11.06
C ILE A 50 -36.83 -23.49 -12.09
N LYS A 51 -37.14 -23.67 -13.38
CA LYS A 51 -36.15 -23.61 -14.46
C LYS A 51 -35.54 -22.21 -14.59
N LYS A 52 -36.36 -21.15 -14.53
CA LYS A 52 -35.91 -19.75 -14.57
C LYS A 52 -35.00 -19.43 -13.38
N LEU A 53 -35.41 -19.79 -12.15
CA LEU A 53 -34.59 -19.61 -10.95
C LEU A 53 -33.24 -20.31 -11.04
N ARG A 54 -33.19 -21.55 -11.57
CA ARG A 54 -31.92 -22.26 -11.78
C ARG A 54 -31.02 -21.53 -12.77
N MET A 55 -31.59 -20.99 -13.85
CA MET A 55 -30.85 -20.21 -14.83
C MET A 55 -30.32 -18.91 -14.23
N ASP A 56 -31.16 -18.18 -13.49
CA ASP A 56 -30.78 -16.92 -12.84
C ASP A 56 -29.65 -17.15 -11.82
N VAL A 57 -29.71 -18.24 -11.03
CA VAL A 57 -28.65 -18.63 -10.09
C VAL A 57 -27.36 -18.99 -10.83
N HIS A 58 -27.46 -19.75 -11.93
CA HIS A 58 -26.30 -20.08 -12.77
C HIS A 58 -25.65 -18.81 -13.32
N ASP A 59 -26.43 -17.90 -13.93
CA ASP A 59 -25.91 -16.67 -14.53
C ASP A 59 -25.30 -15.74 -13.49
N ASN A 60 -25.90 -15.65 -12.30
CA ASN A 60 -25.32 -14.90 -11.19
C ASN A 60 -23.99 -15.51 -10.72
N THR A 61 -23.91 -16.84 -10.65
CA THR A 61 -22.67 -17.57 -10.30
C THR A 61 -21.58 -17.33 -11.34
N VAL A 62 -21.91 -17.37 -12.63
CA VAL A 62 -20.97 -17.08 -13.73
C VAL A 62 -20.47 -15.64 -13.65
N ARG A 63 -21.36 -14.65 -13.46
CA ARG A 63 -20.95 -13.24 -13.29
C ARG A 63 -20.04 -13.03 -12.08
N LEU A 64 -20.33 -13.71 -10.97
CA LEU A 64 -19.48 -13.65 -9.78
C LEU A 64 -18.10 -14.25 -10.06
N TRP A 65 -18.05 -15.39 -10.77
CA TRP A 65 -16.81 -16.04 -11.18
C TRP A 65 -15.98 -15.16 -12.12
N GLU A 66 -16.60 -14.50 -13.10
CA GLU A 66 -15.93 -13.56 -13.99
C GLU A 66 -15.38 -12.33 -13.24
N ARG A 67 -16.16 -11.77 -12.31
CA ARG A 67 -15.69 -10.70 -11.42
C ARG A 67 -14.50 -11.14 -10.58
N ALA A 68 -14.58 -12.32 -9.96
CA ALA A 68 -13.49 -12.88 -9.17
C ALA A 68 -12.24 -13.13 -10.03
N LYS A 69 -12.41 -13.64 -11.27
CA LYS A 69 -11.32 -13.82 -12.22
C LYS A 69 -10.68 -12.48 -12.59
N LYS A 70 -11.48 -11.44 -12.87
CA LYS A 70 -10.98 -10.09 -13.16
C LYS A 70 -10.21 -9.51 -11.98
N SER A 71 -10.74 -9.59 -10.76
CA SER A 71 -10.04 -9.14 -9.55
C SER A 71 -8.76 -9.94 -9.31
N ARG A 72 -8.79 -11.26 -9.52
CA ARG A 72 -7.58 -12.08 -9.48
C ARG A 72 -6.58 -11.62 -10.53
N ASP A 73 -7.00 -11.38 -11.77
CA ASP A 73 -6.10 -10.92 -12.84
C ASP A 73 -5.58 -9.48 -12.59
N GLU A 74 -6.31 -8.65 -11.83
CA GLU A 74 -5.83 -7.34 -11.34
C GLU A 74 -4.81 -7.49 -10.20
N ILE A 75 -4.98 -8.48 -9.33
CA ILE A 75 -4.06 -8.79 -8.21
C ILE A 75 -2.80 -9.52 -8.71
N VAL A 76 -2.97 -10.47 -9.63
CA VAL A 76 -1.94 -11.42 -10.10
C VAL A 76 -1.29 -10.96 -11.41
N GLY A 77 -1.98 -10.16 -12.22
CA GLY A 77 -1.50 -9.81 -13.55
C GLY A 77 -0.17 -9.06 -13.53
N ASP A 78 0.74 -9.43 -14.43
CA ASP A 78 2.08 -8.85 -14.65
C ASP A 78 2.13 -7.31 -14.79
N LYS A 79 0.99 -6.65 -14.98
CA LYS A 79 0.87 -5.18 -15.00
C LYS A 79 0.82 -4.56 -13.58
N ALA A 80 0.39 -5.30 -12.57
CA ALA A 80 0.48 -4.89 -11.17
C ALA A 80 1.90 -5.02 -10.59
N LEU A 81 2.74 -5.87 -11.19
CA LEU A 81 4.09 -6.19 -10.69
C LEU A 81 5.18 -5.22 -11.12
N LYS A 82 4.98 -4.39 -12.16
CA LYS A 82 5.84 -3.21 -12.36
C LYS A 82 5.30 -2.06 -11.53
N SER A 83 5.35 -2.22 -10.21
CA SER A 83 5.14 -1.09 -9.31
C SER A 83 6.01 0.06 -9.81
N ASN A 84 5.38 1.18 -10.17
CA ASN A 84 6.11 2.31 -10.69
C ASN A 84 7.03 2.79 -9.56
N ALA A 85 8.33 2.52 -9.66
CA ALA A 85 9.30 2.87 -8.62
C ALA A 85 9.52 4.38 -8.51
N GLN A 86 9.08 5.15 -9.51
CA GLN A 86 9.41 6.57 -9.63
C GLN A 86 8.97 7.45 -8.46
N PRO A 87 7.78 7.29 -7.85
CA PRO A 87 7.38 8.07 -6.68
C PRO A 87 8.32 7.85 -5.49
N ALA A 88 8.66 6.59 -5.18
CA ALA A 88 9.59 6.26 -4.09
C ALA A 88 10.99 6.83 -4.36
N LEU A 89 11.50 6.66 -5.59
CA LEU A 89 12.79 7.20 -6.00
C LEU A 89 12.82 8.73 -5.99
N ASN A 90 11.72 9.41 -6.31
CA ASN A 90 11.65 10.87 -6.23
C ASN A 90 11.72 11.37 -4.79
N ILE A 91 11.02 10.71 -3.86
CA ILE A 91 11.09 11.02 -2.43
C ILE A 91 12.53 10.82 -1.92
N LEU A 92 13.17 9.71 -2.29
CA LEU A 92 14.57 9.45 -1.96
C LEU A 92 15.50 10.55 -2.45
N ARG A 93 15.39 10.95 -3.73
CA ARG A 93 16.22 12.01 -4.32
C ARG A 93 16.04 13.33 -3.58
N LEU A 94 14.80 13.75 -3.35
CA LEU A 94 14.49 14.98 -2.61
C LEU A 94 15.05 14.96 -1.18
N PHE A 95 14.91 13.83 -0.48
CA PHE A 95 15.46 13.64 0.85
C PHE A 95 16.99 13.74 0.85
N VAL A 96 17.67 13.00 -0.04
CA VAL A 96 19.13 13.01 -0.17
C VAL A 96 19.64 14.41 -0.52
N ASP A 97 19.06 15.06 -1.52
CA ASP A 97 19.49 16.39 -1.97
C ASP A 97 19.33 17.44 -0.87
N ARG A 98 18.18 17.43 -0.17
CA ARG A 98 17.92 18.34 0.97
C ARG A 98 18.88 18.08 2.13
N PHE A 99 19.12 16.81 2.46
CA PHE A 99 20.04 16.46 3.54
C PHE A 99 21.48 16.87 3.21
N VAL A 100 21.95 16.58 1.99
CA VAL A 100 23.29 16.97 1.53
C VAL A 100 23.44 18.49 1.54
N ALA A 101 22.44 19.23 1.06
CA ALA A 101 22.46 20.68 1.03
C ALA A 101 22.53 21.32 2.43
N ASN A 102 21.76 20.79 3.39
CA ASN A 102 21.64 21.39 4.73
C ASN A 102 22.72 20.91 5.71
N GLU A 103 23.07 19.62 5.65
CA GLU A 103 23.86 18.97 6.69
C GLU A 103 25.30 18.67 6.25
N ILE A 104 25.51 18.29 4.98
CA ILE A 104 26.84 17.88 4.49
C ILE A 104 27.65 19.08 3.99
N LYS A 105 27.00 20.07 3.34
CA LYS A 105 27.70 21.29 2.90
C LYS A 105 28.28 22.09 4.08
N THR A 106 27.64 22.03 5.24
CA THR A 106 28.06 22.72 6.48
C THR A 106 29.12 21.95 7.26
N LEU A 107 29.45 20.72 6.85
CA LEU A 107 30.48 19.90 7.46
C LEU A 107 31.88 20.45 7.14
N ARG A 108 32.71 20.59 8.18
CA ARG A 108 34.12 20.98 8.05
C ARG A 108 34.90 19.87 7.33
N HIS A 109 35.95 20.27 6.61
CA HIS A 109 36.87 19.30 5.99
C HIS A 109 37.59 18.50 7.09
N ASP A 110 37.79 17.20 6.84
CA ASP A 110 38.48 16.25 7.72
C ASP A 110 37.81 16.00 9.09
N ASP A 111 36.58 16.48 9.28
CA ASP A 111 35.80 16.25 10.50
C ASP A 111 35.12 14.87 10.50
N THR A 112 35.90 13.86 10.89
CA THR A 112 35.44 12.46 10.96
C THR A 112 34.27 12.29 11.94
N ARG A 113 34.32 12.94 13.10
CA ARG A 113 33.30 12.79 14.14
C ARG A 113 31.98 13.47 13.72
N GLY A 114 32.07 14.64 13.10
CA GLY A 114 30.93 15.32 12.50
C GLY A 114 30.31 14.49 11.38
N ALA A 115 31.14 13.92 10.49
CA ALA A 115 30.68 13.06 9.40
C ALA A 115 29.91 11.84 9.92
N GLU A 116 30.41 11.16 10.96
CA GLU A 116 29.72 10.05 11.59
C GLU A 116 28.39 10.48 12.21
N ALA A 117 28.34 11.61 12.90
CA ALA A 117 27.10 12.13 13.46
C ALA A 117 26.06 12.44 12.37
N LYS A 118 26.49 13.02 11.23
CA LYS A 118 25.61 13.26 10.08
C LYS A 118 25.15 11.95 9.43
N LEU A 119 26.01 10.95 9.29
CA LEU A 119 25.62 9.62 8.77
C LEU A 119 24.55 8.98 9.66
N ARG A 120 24.74 8.97 10.99
CA ARG A 120 23.75 8.43 11.93
C ARG A 120 22.42 9.20 11.85
N LYS A 121 22.48 10.53 11.75
CA LYS A 121 21.29 11.37 11.59
C LYS A 121 20.55 11.07 10.28
N PHE A 122 21.28 10.91 9.17
CA PHE A 122 20.74 10.53 7.88
C PHE A 122 19.98 9.21 7.96
N LEU A 123 20.60 8.18 8.54
CA LEU A 123 19.96 6.86 8.71
C LEU A 123 18.72 6.93 9.60
N LYS A 124 18.80 7.64 10.73
CA LYS A 124 17.66 7.79 11.65
C LYS A 124 16.45 8.47 10.99
N GLN A 125 16.68 9.42 10.10
CA GLN A 125 15.61 10.17 9.42
C GLN A 125 15.15 9.51 8.11
N GLY A 126 16.03 8.74 7.46
CA GLY A 126 15.84 8.23 6.11
C GLY A 126 15.63 6.73 6.02
N ALA A 127 15.78 5.95 7.10
CA ALA A 127 15.71 4.49 7.04
C ALA A 127 14.45 3.98 6.31
N GLU A 128 13.27 4.51 6.64
CA GLU A 128 12.01 4.12 5.99
C GLU A 128 12.00 4.45 4.49
N ILE A 129 12.47 5.64 4.12
CA ILE A 129 12.57 6.09 2.72
C ILE A 129 13.51 5.18 1.93
N LEU A 130 14.65 4.81 2.54
CA LEU A 130 15.64 3.92 1.94
C LEU A 130 15.05 2.53 1.72
N SER A 131 14.37 1.98 2.72
CA SER A 131 13.76 0.65 2.64
C SER A 131 12.69 0.61 1.55
N VAL A 132 11.77 1.58 1.51
CA VAL A 132 10.71 1.62 0.49
C VAL A 132 11.29 1.81 -0.91
N ALA A 133 12.27 2.70 -1.07
CA ALA A 133 12.93 2.90 -2.37
C ALA A 133 13.70 1.66 -2.83
N ALA A 134 14.38 0.96 -1.91
CA ALA A 134 15.10 -0.27 -2.21
C ALA A 134 14.17 -1.41 -2.63
N LEU A 135 13.00 -1.54 -1.99
CA LEU A 135 11.98 -2.51 -2.38
C LEU A 135 11.41 -2.21 -3.78
N ALA A 136 11.31 -0.93 -4.14
CA ALA A 136 10.81 -0.53 -5.45
C ALA A 136 11.85 -0.70 -6.56
N ASP A 137 13.08 -0.24 -6.33
CA ASP A 137 14.23 -0.40 -7.24
C ASP A 137 15.55 -0.25 -6.46
N VAL A 138 16.13 -1.40 -6.10
CA VAL A 138 17.38 -1.47 -5.35
C VAL A 138 18.55 -0.84 -6.11
N GLN A 139 18.63 -1.02 -7.43
CA GLN A 139 19.77 -0.54 -8.22
C GLN A 139 19.77 0.99 -8.33
N ALA A 140 18.61 1.59 -8.60
CA ALA A 140 18.45 3.04 -8.62
C ALA A 140 18.69 3.67 -7.24
N THR A 141 18.27 2.99 -6.17
CA THR A 141 18.49 3.43 -4.78
C THR A 141 19.98 3.43 -4.43
N LEU A 142 20.69 2.32 -4.71
CA LEU A 142 22.13 2.20 -4.48
C LEU A 142 22.93 3.26 -5.27
N SER A 143 22.58 3.45 -6.54
CA SER A 143 23.21 4.48 -7.39
C SER A 143 23.01 5.89 -6.81
N THR A 144 21.78 6.21 -6.38
CA THR A 144 21.46 7.50 -5.76
C THR A 144 22.29 7.75 -4.51
N LEU A 145 22.37 6.77 -3.61
CA LEU A 145 23.16 6.88 -2.38
C LEU A 145 24.66 6.99 -2.65
N ALA A 146 25.19 6.14 -3.53
CA ALA A 146 26.61 6.14 -3.85
C ALA A 146 27.06 7.49 -4.41
N MET A 147 26.34 8.01 -5.40
CA MET A 147 26.70 9.22 -6.16
C MET A 147 26.37 10.51 -5.41
N HIS A 148 25.19 10.61 -4.80
CA HIS A 148 24.69 11.89 -4.28
C HIS A 148 24.99 12.08 -2.79
N PHE A 149 25.05 10.99 -2.01
CA PHE A 149 25.29 11.06 -0.56
C PHE A 149 26.70 10.60 -0.17
N ASN A 150 27.03 9.33 -0.38
CA ASN A 150 28.26 8.69 0.09
C ASN A 150 29.51 9.40 -0.45
N TYR A 151 29.58 9.65 -1.76
CA TYR A 151 30.70 10.36 -2.37
C TYR A 151 30.94 11.73 -1.71
N ARG A 152 29.88 12.50 -1.46
CA ARG A 152 29.97 13.84 -0.86
C ARG A 152 30.42 13.78 0.59
N LEU A 153 29.90 12.84 1.37
CA LEU A 153 30.27 12.65 2.77
C LEU A 153 31.73 12.18 2.90
N ILE A 154 32.15 11.21 2.09
CA ILE A 154 33.52 10.69 2.07
C ILE A 154 34.50 11.77 1.63
N ALA A 155 34.21 12.48 0.54
CA ALA A 155 35.07 13.56 0.04
C ALA A 155 35.24 14.71 1.05
N ARG A 156 34.23 14.97 1.88
CA ARG A 156 34.31 15.98 2.95
C ARG A 156 35.06 15.50 4.18
N SER A 157 34.87 14.25 4.57
CA SER A 157 35.45 13.70 5.79
C SER A 157 36.89 13.21 5.63
N GLY A 158 37.31 12.81 4.42
CA GLY A 158 38.64 12.23 4.17
C GLY A 158 38.91 10.91 4.88
N SER A 159 37.94 10.37 5.64
CA SER A 159 38.14 9.28 6.58
C SER A 159 37.89 7.90 5.95
N PRO A 160 38.81 6.93 6.09
CA PRO A 160 38.60 5.57 5.63
C PRO A 160 37.48 4.86 6.41
N ASP A 161 37.26 5.23 7.68
CA ASP A 161 36.21 4.64 8.50
C ASP A 161 34.81 5.03 8.00
N ILE A 162 34.65 6.29 7.59
CA ILE A 162 33.40 6.77 6.98
C ILE A 162 33.15 6.08 5.65
N LYS A 163 34.19 5.88 4.83
CA LYS A 163 34.10 5.10 3.59
C LYS A 163 33.61 3.68 3.86
N ASN A 164 34.15 2.99 4.86
CA ASN A 164 33.74 1.64 5.23
C ASN A 164 32.29 1.60 5.71
N LYS A 165 31.86 2.57 6.53
CA LYS A 165 30.46 2.68 6.98
C LYS A 165 29.50 2.96 5.82
N CYS A 166 29.90 3.79 4.86
CA CYS A 166 29.14 4.03 3.63
C CYS A 166 29.04 2.78 2.74
N ALA A 167 30.08 1.94 2.68
CA ALA A 167 30.03 0.66 1.99
C ALA A 167 29.06 -0.31 2.67
N ALA A 168 29.15 -0.45 4.00
CA ALA A 168 28.23 -1.27 4.78
C ALA A 168 26.76 -0.83 4.64
N LEU A 169 26.52 0.48 4.49
CA LEU A 169 25.17 0.99 4.18
C LEU A 169 24.66 0.50 2.82
N LEU A 170 25.50 0.52 1.78
CA LEU A 170 25.10 0.04 0.45
C LEU A 170 24.84 -1.47 0.47
N GLU A 171 25.66 -2.25 1.18
CA GLU A 171 25.42 -3.68 1.38
C GLU A 171 24.07 -3.93 2.08
N ALA A 172 23.82 -3.25 3.20
CA ALA A 172 22.57 -3.38 3.94
C ALA A 172 21.33 -2.99 3.10
N VAL A 173 21.42 -1.93 2.29
CA VAL A 173 20.35 -1.53 1.36
C VAL A 173 20.13 -2.57 0.26
N GLY A 174 21.21 -3.22 -0.21
CA GLY A 174 21.15 -4.31 -1.18
C GLY A 174 20.41 -5.56 -0.67
N GLU A 175 20.44 -5.80 0.65
CA GLU A 175 19.80 -6.96 1.29
C GLU A 175 18.31 -6.73 1.60
N VAL A 176 17.83 -5.48 1.60
CA VAL A 176 16.44 -5.13 1.96
C VAL A 176 15.39 -5.95 1.20
N PRO A 177 15.45 -6.12 -0.14
CA PRO A 177 14.46 -6.90 -0.86
C PRO A 177 14.38 -8.36 -0.38
N GLN A 178 15.53 -8.98 -0.14
CA GLN A 178 15.60 -10.35 0.33
C GLN A 178 15.07 -10.49 1.77
N LEU A 179 15.43 -9.57 2.66
CA LEU A 179 14.95 -9.56 4.04
C LEU A 179 13.43 -9.33 4.10
N ALA A 180 12.88 -8.47 3.26
CA ALA A 180 11.45 -8.25 3.17
C ALA A 180 10.71 -9.49 2.65
N GLU A 181 11.25 -10.17 1.63
CA GLU A 181 10.68 -11.42 1.14
C GLU A 181 10.67 -12.51 2.22
N GLN A 182 11.79 -12.69 2.93
CA GLN A 182 11.88 -13.64 4.05
C GLN A 182 10.88 -13.32 5.16
N PHE A 183 10.71 -12.03 5.49
CA PHE A 183 9.74 -11.59 6.49
C PHE A 183 8.30 -11.89 6.07
N VAL A 184 7.95 -11.64 4.80
CA VAL A 184 6.62 -11.98 4.27
C VAL A 184 6.39 -13.49 4.31
N GLN A 185 7.36 -14.30 3.89
CA GLN A 185 7.27 -15.76 3.97
C GLN A 185 7.08 -16.25 5.42
N GLN A 186 7.78 -15.65 6.38
CA GLN A 186 7.63 -15.98 7.79
C GLN A 186 6.22 -15.62 8.30
N MET A 187 5.72 -14.42 7.96
CA MET A 187 4.36 -14.02 8.34
C MET A 187 3.29 -14.94 7.75
N GLU A 188 3.45 -15.37 6.50
CA GLU A 188 2.54 -16.33 5.85
C GLU A 188 2.55 -17.68 6.56
N ALA A 189 3.73 -18.18 6.95
CA ALA A 189 3.87 -19.40 7.73
C ALA A 189 3.20 -19.29 9.11
N ASP A 190 3.42 -18.19 9.83
CA ASP A 190 2.81 -17.96 11.15
C ASP A 190 1.27 -17.90 11.07
N LEU A 191 0.73 -17.28 10.02
CA LEU A 191 -0.72 -17.22 9.76
C LEU A 191 -1.31 -18.60 9.41
N ALA A 192 -0.58 -19.41 8.64
CA ALA A 192 -0.98 -20.78 8.34
C ALA A 192 -1.02 -21.63 9.61
N ASP A 193 0.02 -21.53 10.44
CA ASP A 193 0.12 -22.20 11.73
C ASP A 193 -1.01 -21.77 12.68
N GLN A 194 -1.34 -20.47 12.72
CA GLN A 194 -2.44 -19.97 13.54
C GLN A 194 -3.79 -20.58 13.13
N LYS A 195 -4.08 -20.63 11.82
CA LYS A 195 -5.29 -21.27 11.29
C LYS A 195 -5.35 -22.76 11.64
N ASP A 196 -4.23 -23.45 11.57
CA ASP A 196 -4.12 -24.87 11.93
C ASP A 196 -4.34 -25.11 13.42
N ARG A 197 -3.80 -24.25 14.30
CA ARG A 197 -4.05 -24.29 15.75
C ARG A 197 -5.52 -24.04 16.06
N ASP A 198 -6.14 -23.06 15.41
CA ASP A 198 -7.56 -22.76 15.58
C ASP A 198 -8.46 -23.89 15.08
N ARG A 199 -8.11 -24.53 13.96
CA ARG A 199 -8.81 -25.74 13.46
C ARG A 199 -8.73 -26.87 14.48
N ARG A 200 -7.53 -27.19 14.97
CA ARG A 200 -7.33 -28.24 16.00
C ARG A 200 -8.07 -27.92 17.30
N ARG A 201 -8.13 -26.64 17.70
CA ARG A 201 -8.89 -26.21 18.88
C ARG A 201 -10.39 -26.42 18.68
N LYS A 202 -10.93 -26.05 17.52
CA LYS A 202 -12.35 -26.27 17.18
C LYS A 202 -12.69 -27.76 17.12
N GLU A 203 -11.84 -28.57 16.51
CA GLU A 203 -12.01 -30.03 16.46
C GLU A 203 -12.00 -30.66 17.85
N ARG A 204 -11.10 -30.21 18.74
CA ARG A 204 -11.05 -30.68 20.13
C ARG A 204 -12.33 -30.34 20.90
N MET A 205 -12.80 -29.10 20.80
CA MET A 205 -14.06 -28.67 21.42
C MET A 205 -15.26 -29.45 20.87
N ALA A 206 -15.31 -29.68 19.56
CA ALA A 206 -16.37 -30.46 18.92
C ALA A 206 -16.32 -31.94 19.34
N ALA A 207 -15.13 -32.52 19.51
CA ALA A 207 -14.96 -33.89 19.99
C ALA A 207 -15.40 -34.04 21.45
N GLU A 208 -15.00 -33.10 22.31
CA GLU A 208 -15.40 -33.06 23.72
C GLU A 208 -16.92 -32.91 23.87
N GLN A 209 -17.55 -32.06 23.05
CA GLN A 209 -19.00 -31.92 23.02
C GLN A 209 -19.70 -33.23 22.59
N ARG A 210 -19.22 -33.88 21.51
CA ARG A 210 -19.77 -35.17 21.08
C ARG A 210 -19.61 -36.27 22.13
N GLU A 211 -18.50 -36.29 22.86
CA GLU A 211 -18.28 -37.22 23.96
C GLU A 211 -19.26 -36.97 25.12
N ARG A 212 -19.52 -35.71 25.44
CA ARG A 212 -20.50 -35.32 26.46
C ARG A 212 -21.93 -35.72 26.10
N GLU A 213 -22.32 -35.47 24.86
CA GLU A 213 -23.61 -35.91 24.29
C GLU A 213 -23.73 -37.45 24.32
N ALA A 214 -22.66 -38.18 23.99
CA ALA A 214 -22.64 -39.64 24.04
C ALA A 214 -22.77 -40.22 25.45
N ARG A 215 -22.29 -39.50 26.49
CA ARG A 215 -22.48 -39.86 27.90
C ARG A 215 -23.90 -39.56 28.41
N GLY A 216 -24.75 -38.94 27.59
CA GLY A 216 -26.10 -38.53 27.99
C GLY A 216 -26.14 -37.31 28.91
N ASP A 217 -25.02 -36.60 29.08
CA ASP A 217 -24.97 -35.35 29.82
C ASP A 217 -25.41 -34.19 28.90
N PHE A 218 -26.71 -34.13 28.63
CA PHE A 218 -27.33 -33.07 27.83
C PHE A 218 -27.53 -31.77 28.62
N SER A 219 -26.86 -31.57 29.76
CA SER A 219 -26.98 -30.34 30.57
C SER A 219 -26.36 -29.10 29.91
N GLY A 220 -26.04 -29.15 28.62
CA GLY A 220 -25.53 -28.03 27.83
C GLY A 220 -26.59 -26.95 27.67
N ASP A 221 -26.74 -26.12 28.70
CA ASP A 221 -27.16 -24.71 28.74
C ASP A 221 -27.83 -24.16 27.46
N ALA A 222 -28.89 -24.82 27.02
CA ALA A 222 -29.79 -24.31 26.00
C ALA A 222 -30.76 -23.35 26.67
N GLY A 223 -30.24 -22.23 27.20
CA GLY A 223 -31.02 -21.12 27.72
C GLY A 223 -31.99 -21.50 28.83
N SER A 224 -31.47 -21.58 30.07
CA SER A 224 -32.33 -21.32 31.23
C SER A 224 -32.95 -19.92 31.07
N LYS A 225 -34.21 -19.87 30.65
CA LYS A 225 -35.03 -18.65 30.66
C LYS A 225 -35.38 -18.22 32.09
N ASP A 226 -35.11 -19.05 33.08
CA ASP A 226 -35.48 -18.81 34.48
C ASP A 226 -34.50 -17.88 35.20
N THR A 227 -33.22 -17.83 34.79
CA THR A 227 -32.23 -16.93 35.39
C THR A 227 -32.40 -15.45 34.99
N LYS A 228 -33.27 -15.13 34.01
CA LYS A 228 -33.57 -13.73 33.62
C LYS A 228 -34.79 -13.14 34.35
N GLN A 229 -35.58 -13.94 35.08
CA GLN A 229 -36.69 -13.44 35.88
C GLN A 229 -36.29 -13.10 37.33
N GLU A 230 -35.29 -13.76 37.91
CA GLU A 230 -34.84 -13.46 39.28
C GLU A 230 -34.01 -12.17 39.37
N ALA A 231 -33.18 -11.87 38.37
CA ALA A 231 -32.41 -10.61 38.32
C ALA A 231 -33.28 -9.34 38.14
N LYS A 232 -34.58 -9.49 37.84
CA LYS A 232 -35.54 -8.36 37.74
C LYS A 232 -36.44 -8.25 38.97
N GLN A 233 -36.41 -9.20 39.91
CA GLN A 233 -37.19 -9.13 41.15
C GLN A 233 -36.38 -8.61 42.34
N GLU A 234 -35.05 -8.76 42.36
CA GLU A 234 -34.22 -8.19 43.44
C GLU A 234 -33.97 -6.68 43.32
N ALA A 235 -34.25 -6.05 42.17
CA ALA A 235 -34.12 -4.60 41.99
C ALA A 235 -35.34 -3.79 42.47
N LYS A 236 -36.30 -4.41 43.19
CA LYS A 236 -37.56 -3.76 43.61
C LYS A 236 -37.86 -3.77 45.11
N GLN A 237 -36.90 -4.18 45.95
CA GLN A 237 -37.01 -3.98 47.40
C GLN A 237 -35.91 -3.03 47.89
N GLU A 238 -36.25 -1.75 47.95
CA GLU A 238 -35.63 -0.79 48.87
C GLU A 238 -35.88 -1.25 50.33
N PRO A 239 -35.11 -0.72 51.29
CA PRO A 239 -35.78 0.30 52.09
C PRO A 239 -34.98 1.59 52.25
N LYS A 240 -35.72 2.67 52.05
CA LYS A 240 -35.55 3.98 52.66
C LYS A 240 -35.33 3.82 54.16
N ASP A 241 -34.25 4.42 54.68
CA ASP A 241 -34.25 5.19 55.93
C ASP A 241 -32.84 5.72 56.19
N GLN A 242 -32.59 6.97 55.81
CA GLN A 242 -32.11 8.01 56.74
C GLN A 242 -31.85 9.29 55.98
N LYS A 243 -32.75 10.22 56.23
CA LYS A 243 -32.68 11.62 55.87
C LYS A 243 -32.22 12.39 57.11
N ASP A 244 -31.52 13.49 56.85
CA ASP A 244 -31.33 14.63 57.74
C ASP A 244 -30.22 14.53 58.80
N GLN A 245 -29.02 14.99 58.42
CA GLN A 245 -28.43 16.12 59.15
C GLN A 245 -27.62 17.04 58.23
N LYS A 246 -27.97 18.32 58.33
CA LYS A 246 -27.55 19.48 57.56
C LYS A 246 -26.66 20.33 58.46
N LYS A 247 -25.49 20.80 57.96
CA LYS A 247 -25.06 22.21 57.91
C LYS A 247 -23.54 22.37 57.75
N GLU A 248 -23.20 23.09 56.67
CA GLU A 248 -22.29 24.25 56.59
C GLU A 248 -21.10 24.33 57.57
N ALA A 249 -19.86 24.35 57.02
CA ALA A 249 -19.04 25.56 56.92
C ALA A 249 -17.59 25.22 56.51
N ASN A 250 -17.13 25.91 55.46
CA ASN A 250 -15.86 26.64 55.39
C ASN A 250 -14.51 25.91 55.69
N GLY A 251 -13.67 25.82 54.65
CA GLY A 251 -12.25 26.18 54.69
C GLY A 251 -11.24 25.23 55.36
N GLY A 252 -10.20 24.85 54.61
CA GLY A 252 -8.89 24.49 55.17
C GLY A 252 -8.34 23.14 54.73
N TYR A 253 -7.26 23.17 53.93
CA TYR A 253 -6.26 22.10 53.79
C TYR A 253 -5.79 21.61 55.17
N PRO A 254 -5.45 20.32 55.36
CA PRO A 254 -4.15 19.82 54.88
C PRO A 254 -4.09 18.35 54.42
N GLU A 255 -2.95 18.06 53.78
CA GLU A 255 -2.31 16.75 53.57
C GLU A 255 -2.74 15.60 54.50
N THR A 256 -3.05 14.43 53.94
CA THR A 256 -2.32 13.17 54.20
C THR A 256 -2.87 11.97 53.40
N LYS A 257 -1.93 11.23 52.79
CA LYS A 257 -1.87 9.77 52.54
C LYS A 257 -3.04 9.07 51.83
N ALA A 258 -2.83 8.75 50.56
CA ALA A 258 -3.59 7.76 49.81
C ALA A 258 -3.20 6.31 50.20
N PRO A 259 -4.16 5.37 50.26
CA PRO A 259 -3.91 3.94 50.45
C PRO A 259 -3.55 3.25 49.12
N GLU A 260 -2.78 2.17 49.25
CA GLU A 260 -2.26 1.30 48.18
C GLU A 260 -3.32 0.83 47.19
N ALA A 261 -3.08 1.15 45.91
CA ALA A 261 -3.73 0.48 44.79
C ALA A 261 -2.98 -0.82 44.45
N THR A 262 -3.65 -1.95 44.65
CA THR A 262 -3.25 -3.27 44.15
C THR A 262 -3.09 -3.24 42.63
N LYS A 263 -1.83 -3.29 42.15
CA LYS A 263 -1.49 -3.44 40.73
C LYS A 263 -1.83 -4.85 40.27
N LYS A 264 -2.65 -4.96 39.23
CA LYS A 264 -2.78 -6.18 38.42
C LYS A 264 -1.46 -6.42 37.67
N PRO A 265 -0.97 -7.66 37.55
CA PRO A 265 0.23 -7.95 36.76
C PRO A 265 -0.06 -7.71 35.27
N ASP A 266 0.85 -6.98 34.62
CA ASP A 266 0.88 -6.73 33.19
C ASP A 266 1.21 -8.04 32.44
N PRO A 267 0.33 -8.55 31.56
CA PRO A 267 0.55 -9.82 30.85
C PRO A 267 1.67 -9.76 29.77
N PHE A 268 2.38 -8.63 29.64
CA PHE A 268 3.49 -8.47 28.68
C PHE A 268 4.87 -8.30 29.32
N ALA A 269 5.01 -8.46 30.64
CA ALA A 269 6.28 -8.27 31.34
C ALA A 269 7.36 -9.34 31.06
N ASP A 270 7.03 -10.43 30.35
CA ASP A 270 7.95 -11.55 30.05
C ASP A 270 8.69 -11.44 28.71
N PHE A 271 8.54 -10.34 27.96
CA PHE A 271 9.34 -10.12 26.74
C PHE A 271 10.67 -9.41 27.07
N ASP A 272 11.64 -10.20 27.53
CA ASP A 272 13.02 -9.75 27.72
C ASP A 272 13.76 -9.71 26.37
N PHE A 273 13.97 -8.49 25.84
CA PHE A 273 14.62 -8.25 24.54
C PHE A 273 16.16 -8.12 24.62
N ALA A 274 16.76 -8.55 25.74
CA ALA A 274 18.20 -8.53 25.93
C ALA A 274 18.79 -9.94 25.82
N GLU A 275 19.35 -10.26 24.64
CA GLU A 275 20.52 -11.15 24.41
C GLU A 275 20.43 -11.90 23.07
N THR A 276 20.63 -11.19 21.95
CA THR A 276 21.13 -11.86 20.73
C THR A 276 22.65 -11.89 20.75
N LYS A 277 23.18 -13.01 21.23
CA LYS A 277 24.59 -13.42 21.12
C LYS A 277 25.07 -13.35 19.67
N LYS A 278 26.21 -12.69 19.47
CA LYS A 278 27.03 -12.72 18.26
C LYS A 278 27.29 -14.17 17.81
N PRO A 279 27.06 -14.54 16.53
CA PRO A 279 27.59 -15.78 15.99
C PRO A 279 29.11 -15.68 15.80
N GLN A 280 29.77 -16.72 16.32
CA GLN A 280 31.20 -16.96 16.34
C GLN A 280 31.67 -17.40 14.94
N ALA A 281 32.72 -16.76 14.44
CA ALA A 281 33.33 -17.11 13.16
C ALA A 281 33.93 -18.53 13.22
N THR A 282 33.48 -19.42 12.32
CA THR A 282 34.15 -20.69 12.06
C THR A 282 34.97 -20.58 10.77
N ALA A 283 36.25 -20.89 10.90
CA ALA A 283 37.20 -20.96 9.81
C ALA A 283 36.93 -22.21 8.95
N ALA A 284 36.74 -22.02 7.64
CA ALA A 284 36.66 -23.12 6.68
C ALA A 284 37.66 -22.94 5.53
N LYS A 285 38.59 -23.89 5.54
CA LYS A 285 39.58 -24.35 4.56
C LYS A 285 39.47 -23.90 3.10
N ALA A 286 40.65 -23.62 2.56
CA ALA A 286 40.98 -23.44 1.15
C ALA A 286 40.99 -24.75 0.33
N ALA A 287 40.57 -24.64 -0.94
CA ALA A 287 41.10 -25.27 -2.19
C ALA A 287 39.95 -25.53 -3.20
N PRO A 288 40.21 -25.74 -4.52
CA PRO A 288 41.22 -25.17 -5.40
C PRO A 288 40.62 -24.52 -6.68
N LYS A 289 41.50 -23.87 -7.45
CA LYS A 289 41.26 -23.34 -8.80
C LYS A 289 40.86 -24.46 -9.78
N SER A 290 39.91 -24.18 -10.67
CA SER A 290 39.71 -24.96 -11.90
C SER A 290 39.67 -24.05 -13.12
N GLU A 291 40.28 -24.57 -14.17
CA GLU A 291 40.67 -23.94 -15.42
C GLU A 291 39.52 -23.60 -16.37
N ALA A 292 39.89 -22.76 -17.33
CA ALA A 292 39.12 -22.33 -18.47
C ALA A 292 38.64 -23.50 -19.35
N VAL A 293 37.40 -23.38 -19.84
CA VAL A 293 36.99 -23.98 -21.12
C VAL A 293 36.26 -22.92 -21.92
N VAL A 294 36.94 -22.46 -22.96
CA VAL A 294 36.39 -21.69 -24.08
C VAL A 294 35.60 -22.65 -24.96
N ALA A 295 34.29 -22.43 -25.09
CA ALA A 295 33.48 -23.07 -26.11
C ALA A 295 32.78 -22.00 -26.96
N LYS A 296 33.14 -21.98 -28.24
CA LYS A 296 32.54 -21.18 -29.31
C LYS A 296 31.04 -21.45 -29.42
N LYS A 297 30.25 -20.40 -29.61
CA LYS A 297 28.87 -20.50 -30.10
C LYS A 297 28.68 -19.46 -31.21
N GLU A 298 28.84 -19.91 -32.45
CA GLU A 298 28.34 -19.24 -33.65
C GLU A 298 26.91 -19.73 -33.92
N ASP A 299 26.18 -18.89 -34.67
CA ASP A 299 24.86 -19.12 -35.29
C ASP A 299 23.60 -19.08 -34.42
N ASP A 300 23.08 -17.85 -34.24
CA ASP A 300 21.65 -17.59 -34.08
C ASP A 300 21.27 -16.14 -34.48
N ARG A 301 21.78 -15.67 -35.63
CA ARG A 301 21.56 -14.28 -36.11
C ARG A 301 20.56 -14.15 -37.27
N GLY A 302 19.82 -15.21 -37.60
CA GLY A 302 18.98 -15.28 -38.81
C GLY A 302 17.46 -15.15 -38.63
N ALA A 303 16.90 -15.29 -37.42
CA ALA A 303 15.46 -15.56 -37.27
C ALA A 303 14.56 -14.39 -36.82
N ILE A 304 15.08 -13.15 -36.68
CA ILE A 304 14.29 -11.99 -36.18
C ILE A 304 13.82 -11.05 -37.32
N GLN A 305 14.15 -11.33 -38.58
CA GLN A 305 13.75 -10.48 -39.71
C GLN A 305 12.51 -10.97 -40.44
N ALA A 306 11.39 -11.11 -39.72
CA ALA A 306 10.05 -11.14 -40.32
C ALA A 306 8.96 -10.67 -39.34
N ALA A 307 9.31 -9.80 -38.38
CA ALA A 307 8.30 -9.10 -37.60
C ALA A 307 7.51 -8.20 -38.57
N VAL A 308 6.23 -8.54 -38.75
CA VAL A 308 5.21 -7.78 -39.47
C VAL A 308 5.45 -6.29 -39.21
N LYS A 309 5.82 -5.53 -40.25
CA LYS A 309 5.92 -4.06 -40.16
C LYS A 309 4.54 -3.56 -39.76
N GLN A 310 4.33 -3.33 -38.47
CA GLN A 310 3.08 -2.80 -37.95
C GLN A 310 2.77 -1.51 -38.71
N LYS A 311 1.62 -1.45 -39.38
CA LYS A 311 1.11 -0.19 -39.92
C LYS A 311 0.87 0.72 -38.72
N ARG A 312 1.74 1.71 -38.54
CA ARG A 312 1.70 2.69 -37.45
C ARG A 312 0.66 3.75 -37.77
N THR A 313 -0.62 3.44 -37.59
CA THR A 313 -1.74 4.31 -37.97
C THR A 313 -2.36 5.07 -36.79
N SER A 314 -1.94 4.82 -35.55
CA SER A 314 -2.35 5.58 -34.37
C SER A 314 -1.37 5.39 -33.22
N TRP A 315 -1.50 6.22 -32.19
CA TRP A 315 -0.75 6.17 -30.94
C TRP A 315 -0.59 4.72 -30.44
N ASP A 316 0.65 4.22 -30.39
CA ASP A 316 0.91 2.88 -29.88
C ASP A 316 1.10 2.89 -28.35
N ALA A 317 1.00 1.72 -27.74
CA ALA A 317 1.20 1.57 -26.30
C ALA A 317 2.66 1.86 -25.84
N ALA A 318 3.59 2.01 -26.77
CA ALA A 318 4.98 2.39 -26.54
C ALA A 318 5.23 3.91 -26.72
N PHE A 319 4.17 4.72 -26.87
CA PHE A 319 4.24 6.18 -26.98
C PHE A 319 4.80 6.69 -28.33
N ASP A 320 4.75 5.88 -29.38
CA ASP A 320 5.30 6.26 -30.69
C ASP A 320 4.26 6.97 -31.56
N HIS A 321 4.20 8.31 -31.50
CA HIS A 321 3.44 9.14 -32.44
C HIS A 321 4.39 9.87 -33.42
N PRO A 322 4.10 9.92 -34.74
CA PRO A 322 5.01 10.45 -35.76
C PRO A 322 5.54 11.86 -35.49
N TYR A 323 4.70 12.68 -34.86
CA TYR A 323 4.99 14.07 -34.53
C TYR A 323 5.53 14.28 -33.12
N ALA A 324 5.38 13.30 -32.23
CA ALA A 324 5.79 13.44 -30.83
C ALA A 324 7.30 13.15 -30.70
N GLY A 325 8.00 14.03 -29.97
CA GLY A 325 9.43 13.89 -29.72
C GLY A 325 9.76 13.38 -28.34
N ALA A 326 9.18 13.99 -27.31
CA ALA A 326 9.37 13.65 -25.92
C ALA A 326 8.11 14.03 -25.13
N LEU A 327 7.82 13.28 -24.06
CA LEU A 327 6.80 13.61 -23.07
C LEU A 327 7.49 14.07 -21.78
N LYS A 328 7.00 15.14 -21.16
CA LYS A 328 7.47 15.54 -19.83
C LYS A 328 7.12 14.46 -18.80
N SER A 329 8.01 14.22 -17.84
CA SER A 329 7.82 13.23 -16.78
C SER A 329 6.61 13.48 -15.87
N ASN A 330 6.05 14.69 -15.88
CA ASN A 330 4.84 15.04 -15.14
C ASN A 330 3.57 15.00 -16.01
N GLY A 331 3.67 14.60 -17.28
CA GLY A 331 2.52 14.53 -18.19
C GLY A 331 1.99 15.89 -18.66
N THR A 332 2.66 17.00 -18.34
CA THR A 332 2.16 18.37 -18.62
C THR A 332 2.52 18.91 -20.01
N GLY A 333 3.21 18.13 -20.83
CA GLY A 333 3.41 18.54 -22.21
C GLY A 333 4.12 17.52 -23.07
N ILE A 334 3.79 17.57 -24.36
CA ILE A 334 4.37 16.74 -25.42
C ILE A 334 5.14 17.65 -26.38
N TYR A 335 6.38 17.31 -26.67
CA TYR A 335 7.21 18.06 -27.63
C TYR A 335 6.80 17.70 -29.05
N CYS A 336 6.34 18.70 -29.81
CA CYS A 336 6.02 18.54 -31.24
C CYS A 336 7.29 18.75 -32.07
N ARG A 337 7.78 17.70 -32.74
CA ARG A 337 9.04 17.78 -33.51
C ARG A 337 9.00 18.82 -34.65
N PRO A 338 7.95 18.89 -35.49
CA PRO A 338 7.98 19.86 -36.60
C PRO A 338 7.77 21.30 -36.14
N CYS A 339 6.99 21.52 -35.09
CA CYS A 339 6.84 22.86 -34.50
C CYS A 339 8.01 23.27 -33.59
N GLN A 340 8.90 22.33 -33.26
CA GLN A 340 10.00 22.49 -32.29
C GLN A 340 9.58 23.10 -30.95
N ARG A 341 8.34 22.86 -30.50
CA ARG A 341 7.77 23.48 -29.30
C ARG A 341 7.02 22.47 -28.44
N TRP A 342 6.93 22.77 -27.15
CA TRP A 342 6.11 22.01 -26.21
C TRP A 342 4.65 22.38 -26.35
N ILE A 343 3.81 21.36 -26.56
CA ILE A 343 2.35 21.48 -26.49
C ILE A 343 1.96 21.11 -25.07
N VAL A 344 1.35 22.07 -24.37
CA VAL A 344 0.92 21.89 -22.98
C VAL A 344 -0.25 20.91 -22.97
N THR A 345 -0.16 19.91 -22.11
CA THR A 345 -1.21 18.92 -21.86
C THR A 345 -1.54 18.93 -20.36
N TYR A 346 -2.71 18.42 -19.99
CA TYR A 346 -3.11 18.24 -18.60
C TYR A 346 -3.07 16.74 -18.28
N GLU A 347 -2.28 16.34 -17.28
CA GLU A 347 -2.26 14.98 -16.73
C GLU A 347 -2.22 13.85 -17.78
N TYR A 348 -1.27 13.93 -18.72
CA TYR A 348 -1.11 12.93 -19.80
C TYR A 348 -2.26 12.88 -20.80
N ASN A 349 -3.20 13.84 -20.80
CA ASN A 349 -4.23 13.92 -21.83
C ASN A 349 -3.58 14.25 -23.19
N THR A 350 -3.57 13.26 -24.08
CA THR A 350 -2.97 13.34 -25.41
C THR A 350 -3.85 14.03 -26.45
N GLU A 351 -5.14 14.23 -26.17
CA GLU A 351 -6.11 14.79 -27.11
C GLU A 351 -5.74 16.23 -27.52
N VAL A 352 -5.21 17.03 -26.59
CA VAL A 352 -4.74 18.39 -26.87
C VAL A 352 -3.58 18.38 -27.87
N PHE A 353 -2.73 17.35 -27.81
CA PHE A 353 -1.66 17.18 -28.79
C PHE A 353 -2.17 16.67 -30.13
N CYS A 354 -3.11 15.73 -30.15
CA CYS A 354 -3.73 15.23 -31.38
C CYS A 354 -4.45 16.35 -32.15
N THR A 355 -5.26 17.15 -31.46
CA THR A 355 -5.94 18.32 -32.05
C THR A 355 -4.95 19.36 -32.58
N HIS A 356 -3.82 19.56 -31.90
CA HIS A 356 -2.73 20.39 -32.42
C HIS A 356 -2.15 19.84 -33.72
N VAL A 357 -1.87 18.54 -33.79
CA VAL A 357 -1.32 17.88 -34.99
C VAL A 357 -2.31 17.94 -36.15
N GLU A 358 -3.58 17.63 -35.93
CA GLU A 358 -4.61 17.70 -36.98
C GLU A 358 -4.73 19.11 -37.58
N ARG A 359 -4.65 20.14 -36.74
CA ARG A 359 -4.81 21.54 -37.17
C ARG A 359 -3.55 22.12 -37.82
N VAL A 360 -2.36 21.77 -37.32
CA VAL A 360 -1.09 22.39 -37.74
C VAL A 360 -0.30 21.52 -38.72
N HIS A 361 -0.58 20.21 -38.77
CA HIS A 361 0.09 19.22 -39.61
C HIS A 361 -0.91 18.33 -40.35
N PRO A 362 -1.70 18.89 -41.30
CA PRO A 362 -2.75 18.15 -42.01
C PRO A 362 -2.22 17.06 -42.97
N LYS A 363 -0.90 16.97 -43.17
CA LYS A 363 -0.26 15.95 -44.01
C LYS A 363 0.77 15.19 -43.17
N PRO A 364 0.74 13.84 -43.15
CA PRO A 364 1.69 13.01 -42.41
C PRO A 364 3.13 13.28 -42.84
N PRO A 365 4.15 12.99 -41.99
CA PRO A 365 5.54 13.14 -42.38
C PRO A 365 5.90 12.17 -43.51
N PRO A 366 6.87 12.50 -44.38
CA PRO A 366 7.33 11.59 -45.44
C PRO A 366 7.67 10.20 -44.89
N GLY A 367 7.04 9.15 -45.43
CA GLY A 367 7.22 7.76 -44.98
C GLY A 367 6.14 7.23 -44.04
N TRP A 368 5.15 8.05 -43.67
CA TRP A 368 3.97 7.62 -42.92
C TRP A 368 2.74 7.64 -43.84
N SER A 369 2.05 6.51 -43.95
CA SER A 369 0.77 6.42 -44.65
C SER A 369 -0.37 6.71 -43.67
N VAL A 370 -1.34 7.54 -44.09
CA VAL A 370 -2.61 7.75 -43.40
C VAL A 370 -3.36 6.43 -43.26
#